data_AF-A0A752C580-F1
#
_entry.id   AF-A0A752C580-F1
#
_cell.length_a   1.000
_cell.length_b   1.000
_cell.length_c   1.000
_cell.angle_alpha   90.00
_cell.angle_beta   90.00
_cell.angle_gamma   90.00
#
_symmetry.space_group_name_H-M   'P 1'
#
loop_
_entity.id
_entity.type
_entity.pdbx_description
1 polymer ?
#
loop_
_entity_poly.entity_id
_entity_poly.type
_entity_poly.pdbx_seq_one_letter_code
_entity_poly.pdbx_strand_id
1 'polypeptide(L)'
;MITYGVPAEVWPRDYSNVEHTLMFWRARSVPVKVTMEDGQVFNMYIQGTLPSRNKLDLSPAPRNKEHRVRLPIERVSTIETIIPPEVEDGFTGRLTIHPDYGNNQPSRRDFFRICRQAHETQKSIRVYVADGREIEGVSLGVDACQVTMRIGERVRMIALFDWVERILPF
;
A
#
# COMPACT_ATOMS: atom_id res chain seq x y z
N MET A 1 23.81 5.72 2.73
CA MET A 1 23.81 5.56 1.25
C MET A 1 22.39 5.77 0.78
N ILE A 2 22.17 6.69 -0.16
CA ILE A 2 20.86 6.94 -0.78
C ILE A 2 20.69 5.96 -1.94
N THR A 3 19.54 5.29 -2.08
CA THR A 3 19.25 4.54 -3.31
C THR A 3 18.03 5.10 -4.02
N TYR A 4 18.14 5.15 -5.34
CA TYR A 4 17.06 5.47 -6.25
C TYR A 4 16.34 4.21 -6.75
N GLY A 5 16.73 3.03 -6.26
CA GLY A 5 16.23 1.74 -6.72
C GLY A 5 17.00 1.23 -7.94
N VAL A 6 16.81 -0.04 -8.27
CA VAL A 6 17.29 -0.65 -9.51
C VAL A 6 16.11 -0.95 -10.43
N PRO A 7 16.27 -1.10 -11.76
CA PRO A 7 15.17 -1.57 -12.60
C PRO A 7 14.55 -2.85 -12.04
N ALA A 8 13.21 -2.93 -12.01
CA ALA A 8 12.50 -4.10 -11.53
C ALA A 8 12.77 -5.30 -12.45
N GLU A 9 13.13 -6.44 -11.88
CA GLU A 9 13.42 -7.67 -12.62
C GLU A 9 12.14 -8.31 -13.20
N VAL A 10 10.99 -8.10 -12.54
CA VAL A 10 9.69 -8.66 -12.93
C VAL A 10 8.67 -7.54 -13.08
N TRP A 11 7.96 -7.53 -14.21
CA TRP A 11 6.85 -6.61 -14.50
C TRP A 11 5.77 -7.28 -15.37
N PRO A 12 4.47 -7.08 -15.10
CA PRO A 12 3.89 -6.42 -13.92
C PRO A 12 4.23 -7.17 -12.62
N ARG A 13 4.09 -6.51 -11.47
CA ARG A 13 4.42 -7.12 -10.18
C ARG A 13 3.42 -8.18 -9.75
N ASP A 14 3.90 -9.12 -8.95
CA ASP A 14 3.06 -10.06 -8.20
C ASP A 14 2.68 -9.43 -6.85
N TYR A 15 1.38 -9.17 -6.66
CA TYR A 15 0.83 -8.58 -5.43
C TYR A 15 0.35 -9.62 -4.41
N SER A 16 0.59 -10.92 -4.62
CA SER A 16 0.03 -12.00 -3.79
C SER A 16 0.30 -11.81 -2.28
N ASN A 17 1.51 -11.34 -1.91
CA ASN A 17 1.86 -11.09 -0.50
C ASN A 17 1.14 -9.87 0.09
N VAL A 18 0.89 -8.85 -0.71
CA VAL A 18 0.07 -7.69 -0.33
C VAL A 18 -1.36 -8.18 -0.07
N GLU A 19 -1.92 -8.98 -0.96
CA GLU A 19 -3.27 -9.53 -0.82
C GLU A 19 -3.42 -10.43 0.41
N HIS A 20 -2.43 -11.26 0.70
CA HIS A 20 -2.40 -12.07 1.92
C HIS A 20 -2.47 -11.19 3.18
N THR A 21 -1.71 -10.09 3.20
CA THR A 21 -1.71 -9.13 4.31
C THR A 21 -3.08 -8.43 4.43
N LEU A 22 -3.67 -8.03 3.31
CA LEU A 22 -5.00 -7.41 3.27
C LEU A 22 -6.08 -8.37 3.77
N MET A 23 -6.02 -9.65 3.42
CA MET A 23 -6.96 -10.66 3.93
C MET A 23 -6.79 -10.92 5.42
N PHE A 24 -5.55 -10.87 5.93
CA PHE A 24 -5.26 -10.94 7.36
C PHE A 24 -5.89 -9.76 8.14
N TRP A 25 -5.76 -8.54 7.62
CA TRP A 25 -6.37 -7.34 8.21
C TRP A 25 -7.90 -7.36 8.11
N ARG A 26 -8.45 -7.79 6.98
CA ARG A 26 -9.88 -8.03 6.79
C ARG A 26 -10.45 -8.98 7.83
N ALA A 27 -9.79 -10.12 8.06
CA ALA A 27 -10.25 -11.13 9.02
C ALA A 27 -10.36 -10.58 10.45
N ARG A 28 -9.53 -9.59 10.79
CA ARG A 28 -9.49 -8.91 12.09
C ARG A 28 -10.31 -7.62 12.15
N SER A 29 -10.99 -7.24 11.05
CA SER A 29 -11.69 -5.97 10.93
C SER A 29 -10.79 -4.78 11.28
N VAL A 30 -9.54 -4.81 10.82
CA VAL A 30 -8.63 -3.67 10.93
C VAL A 30 -8.98 -2.69 9.81
N PRO A 31 -9.36 -1.43 10.12
CA PRO A 31 -9.58 -0.43 9.09
C PRO A 31 -8.25 0.05 8.53
N VAL A 32 -8.27 0.53 7.30
CA VAL A 32 -7.11 0.99 6.58
C VAL A 32 -7.34 2.34 5.94
N LYS A 33 -6.28 3.11 5.82
CA LYS A 33 -6.17 4.25 4.93
C LYS A 33 -5.39 3.82 3.69
N VAL A 34 -6.07 3.85 2.55
CA VAL A 34 -5.50 3.54 1.24
C VAL A 34 -5.25 4.86 0.53
N THR A 35 -4.01 5.13 0.15
CA THR A 35 -3.65 6.29 -0.67
C THR A 35 -3.30 5.80 -2.06
N MET A 36 -3.92 6.41 -3.06
CA MET A 36 -3.68 6.18 -4.48
C MET A 36 -2.44 6.97 -4.93
N GLU A 37 -2.00 6.73 -6.15
CA GLU A 37 -0.88 7.43 -6.77
C GLU A 37 -1.19 8.89 -7.11
N ASP A 38 -2.46 9.20 -7.35
CA ASP A 38 -2.95 10.56 -7.63
C ASP A 38 -3.26 11.36 -6.34
N GLY A 39 -2.94 10.79 -5.18
CA GLY A 39 -3.19 11.37 -3.87
C GLY A 39 -4.61 11.19 -3.35
N GLN A 40 -5.51 10.53 -4.10
CA GLN A 40 -6.83 10.17 -3.57
C GLN A 40 -6.70 9.23 -2.37
N VAL A 41 -7.49 9.47 -1.32
CA VAL A 41 -7.45 8.71 -0.07
C VAL A 41 -8.79 8.05 0.20
N PHE A 42 -8.76 6.83 0.74
CA PHE A 42 -9.93 6.12 1.24
C PHE A 42 -9.65 5.54 2.62
N ASN A 43 -10.40 5.98 3.64
CA ASN A 43 -10.31 5.45 4.99
C ASN A 43 -11.46 4.47 5.25
N MET A 44 -11.23 3.18 5.07
CA MET A 44 -12.29 2.18 5.01
C MET A 44 -11.83 0.81 5.53
N TYR A 45 -12.77 -0.13 5.69
CA TYR A 45 -12.46 -1.53 5.93
C TYR A 45 -12.20 -2.28 4.62
N ILE A 46 -11.34 -3.29 4.68
CA ILE A 46 -11.12 -4.20 3.56
C ILE A 46 -12.33 -5.14 3.44
N GLN A 47 -13.00 -5.09 2.30
CA GLN A 47 -14.14 -5.94 1.97
C GLN A 47 -13.70 -7.25 1.29
N GLY A 48 -12.64 -7.19 0.48
CA GLY A 48 -12.08 -8.34 -0.24
C GLY A 48 -10.98 -7.95 -1.22
N THR A 49 -10.36 -8.94 -1.87
CA THR A 49 -9.50 -8.74 -3.05
C THR A 49 -10.02 -9.58 -4.22
N LEU A 50 -9.64 -9.23 -5.44
CA LEU A 50 -9.82 -10.03 -6.64
C LEU A 50 -8.44 -10.31 -7.26
N PRO A 51 -7.76 -11.41 -6.85
CA PRO A 51 -6.38 -11.70 -7.23
C PRO A 51 -6.16 -11.74 -8.75
N SER A 52 -7.05 -12.42 -9.48
CA SER A 52 -6.95 -12.53 -10.94
C SER A 52 -7.11 -11.20 -11.70
N ARG A 53 -7.42 -10.10 -11.00
CA ARG A 53 -7.65 -8.77 -11.58
C ARG A 53 -6.88 -7.66 -10.84
N ASN A 54 -6.01 -8.01 -9.89
CA ASN A 54 -5.30 -7.07 -9.02
C ASN A 54 -6.22 -5.98 -8.44
N LYS A 55 -7.40 -6.36 -7.91
CA LYS A 55 -8.34 -5.40 -7.31
C LYS A 55 -8.44 -5.54 -5.80
N LEU A 56 -8.57 -4.41 -5.13
CA LEU A 56 -8.92 -4.26 -3.72
C LEU A 56 -10.33 -3.69 -3.60
N ASP A 57 -11.18 -4.35 -2.81
CA ASP A 57 -12.50 -3.85 -2.46
C ASP A 57 -12.49 -3.31 -1.02
N LEU A 58 -12.97 -2.09 -0.85
CA LEU A 58 -13.12 -1.38 0.41
C LEU A 58 -14.60 -1.11 0.72
N SER A 59 -14.95 -0.98 2.00
CA SER A 59 -16.28 -0.61 2.45
C SER A 59 -16.28 0.22 3.74
N PRO A 60 -17.27 1.09 3.97
CA PRO A 60 -17.36 1.95 5.16
C PRO A 60 -17.59 1.17 6.46
N ALA A 61 -18.11 -0.06 6.37
CA ALA A 61 -18.30 -0.94 7.52
C ALA A 61 -17.73 -2.34 7.24
N PRO A 62 -17.29 -3.10 8.27
CA PRO A 62 -16.77 -4.45 8.07
C PRO A 62 -17.79 -5.35 7.40
N ARG A 63 -17.37 -6.09 6.36
CA ARG A 63 -18.20 -7.07 5.63
C ARG A 63 -19.46 -6.48 4.98
N ASN A 64 -19.56 -5.16 4.82
CA ASN A 64 -20.64 -4.52 4.09
C ASN A 64 -20.50 -4.85 2.58
N LYS A 65 -21.58 -5.35 1.96
CA LYS A 65 -21.62 -5.73 0.53
C LYS A 65 -22.39 -4.74 -0.34
N GLU A 66 -23.10 -3.80 0.29
CA GLU A 66 -23.93 -2.81 -0.40
C GLU A 66 -23.09 -1.62 -0.83
N HIS A 67 -22.24 -1.13 0.08
CA HIS A 67 -21.37 0.01 -0.16
C HIS A 67 -19.94 -0.44 -0.42
N ARG A 68 -19.42 -0.14 -1.61
CA ARG A 68 -18.10 -0.63 -2.04
C ARG A 68 -17.34 0.36 -2.90
N VAL A 69 -16.08 0.55 -2.58
CA VAL A 69 -15.09 1.18 -3.46
C VAL A 69 -14.14 0.10 -3.97
N ARG A 70 -14.02 -0.06 -5.29
CA ARG A 70 -13.12 -1.02 -5.93
C ARG A 70 -11.94 -0.29 -6.55
N LEU A 71 -10.73 -0.64 -6.13
CA LEU A 71 -9.47 -0.01 -6.52
C LEU A 71 -8.57 -1.02 -7.26
N PRO A 72 -7.83 -0.62 -8.30
CA PRO A 72 -6.69 -1.39 -8.79
C PRO A 72 -5.51 -1.25 -7.82
N ILE A 73 -4.92 -2.38 -7.40
CA ILE A 73 -3.77 -2.40 -6.48
C ILE A 73 -2.57 -1.70 -7.10
N GLU A 74 -2.38 -1.81 -8.41
CA GLU A 74 -1.27 -1.16 -9.12
C GLU A 74 -1.30 0.38 -9.09
N ARG A 75 -2.45 0.98 -8.73
CA ARG A 75 -2.59 2.41 -8.51
C ARG A 75 -2.45 2.82 -7.04
N VAL A 76 -2.35 1.87 -6.13
CA VAL A 76 -2.21 2.17 -4.70
C VAL A 76 -0.75 2.51 -4.40
N SER A 77 -0.49 3.64 -3.77
CA SER A 77 0.86 4.04 -3.32
C SER A 77 1.17 3.48 -1.94
N THR A 78 0.25 3.66 -0.99
CA THR A 78 0.42 3.20 0.39
C THR A 78 -0.88 2.68 0.99
N ILE A 79 -0.76 1.69 1.89
CA ILE A 79 -1.85 1.20 2.72
C ILE A 79 -1.39 1.21 4.17
N GLU A 80 -2.06 1.95 5.04
CA GLU A 80 -1.74 2.01 6.47
C GLU A 80 -2.92 1.60 7.34
N THR A 81 -2.65 0.89 8.43
CA THR A 81 -3.69 0.56 9.42
C THR A 81 -4.09 1.80 10.20
N ILE A 82 -5.41 2.01 10.35
CA ILE A 82 -5.97 3.12 11.12
C ILE A 82 -6.83 2.60 12.28
N ILE A 83 -7.42 3.51 13.05
CA ILE A 83 -8.39 3.19 14.10
C ILE A 83 -9.83 3.41 13.62
N PRO A 84 -10.84 2.72 14.19
CA PRO A 84 -12.24 2.86 13.77
C PRO A 84 -12.78 4.30 13.67
N PRO A 85 -12.44 5.24 14.57
CA PRO A 85 -12.89 6.63 14.46
C PRO A 85 -12.40 7.40 13.23
N GLU A 86 -11.38 6.91 12.51
CA GLU A 86 -10.84 7.55 11.31
C GLU A 86 -11.53 7.07 10.01
N VAL A 87 -12.44 6.10 10.11
CA VAL A 87 -13.15 5.52 8.97
C VAL A 87 -14.19 6.49 8.42
N GLU A 88 -14.22 6.64 7.11
CA GLU A 88 -15.26 7.38 6.38
C GLU A 88 -16.52 6.50 6.26
N ASP A 89 -17.46 6.66 7.19
CA ASP A 89 -18.69 5.87 7.25
C ASP A 89 -19.83 6.40 6.36
N GLY A 90 -19.74 7.65 5.90
CA GLY A 90 -20.77 8.32 5.10
C GLY A 90 -20.85 7.89 3.63
N PHE A 91 -19.95 7.04 3.14
CA PHE A 91 -19.98 6.60 1.74
C PHE A 91 -21.14 5.65 1.47
N THR A 92 -22.01 6.03 0.53
CA THR A 92 -23.11 5.18 0.03
C THR A 92 -22.93 4.87 -1.46
N GLY A 93 -23.22 3.63 -1.85
CA GLY A 93 -23.25 3.20 -3.25
C GLY A 93 -22.02 2.41 -3.69
N ARG A 94 -21.72 2.43 -5.00
CA ARG A 94 -20.63 1.63 -5.58
C ARG A 94 -19.75 2.49 -6.48
N LEU A 95 -18.46 2.53 -6.16
CA LEU A 95 -17.43 3.18 -6.97
C LEU A 95 -16.45 2.12 -7.49
N THR A 96 -16.04 2.23 -8.75
CA THR A 96 -14.97 1.40 -9.31
C THR A 96 -13.99 2.30 -10.03
N ILE A 97 -12.75 2.28 -9.59
CA ILE A 97 -11.65 3.00 -10.20
C ILE A 97 -11.02 2.12 -11.28
N HIS A 98 -10.93 2.66 -12.50
CA HIS A 98 -10.24 2.01 -13.60
C HIS A 98 -8.72 2.27 -13.55
N PRO A 99 -7.92 1.30 -13.98
CA PRO A 99 -6.47 1.44 -14.02
C PRO A 99 -6.00 2.50 -15.02
N ASP A 100 -6.80 2.73 -16.07
CA ASP A 100 -6.49 3.65 -17.18
C ASP A 100 -6.92 5.10 -16.91
N TYR A 101 -7.53 5.39 -15.77
CA TYR A 101 -7.85 6.77 -15.39
C TYR A 101 -6.58 7.47 -14.88
N GLY A 102 -5.78 8.03 -15.79
CA GLY A 102 -4.59 8.82 -15.48
C GLY A 102 -3.41 8.55 -16.41
N ASN A 103 -2.44 9.47 -16.47
CA ASN A 103 -1.14 9.20 -17.09
C ASN A 103 -0.25 8.50 -16.05
N ASN A 104 -0.53 7.23 -15.81
CA ASN A 104 0.08 6.46 -14.73
C ASN A 104 1.43 5.91 -15.17
N GLN A 105 2.50 6.45 -14.59
CA GLN A 105 3.89 6.05 -14.88
C GLN A 105 4.53 5.51 -13.60
N PRO A 106 4.32 4.22 -13.27
CA PRO A 106 4.96 3.62 -12.11
C PRO A 106 6.48 3.66 -12.27
N SER A 107 7.21 3.75 -11.16
CA SER A 107 8.66 3.89 -11.13
C SER A 107 9.38 2.78 -11.89
N ARG A 108 8.80 1.57 -11.89
CA ARG A 108 9.41 0.30 -12.34
C ARG A 108 10.76 0.05 -11.67
N ARG A 109 10.91 0.51 -10.42
CA ARG A 109 12.13 0.34 -9.63
C ARG A 109 11.91 -0.61 -8.48
N ASP A 110 12.93 -1.38 -8.17
CA ASP A 110 12.97 -2.32 -7.06
C ASP A 110 13.88 -1.78 -5.95
N PHE A 111 13.44 -1.95 -4.71
CA PHE A 111 14.14 -1.53 -3.51
C PHE A 111 14.38 -2.70 -2.53
N PHE A 112 14.13 -3.94 -2.93
CA PHE A 112 14.22 -5.15 -2.12
C PHE A 112 15.56 -5.23 -1.39
N ARG A 113 16.68 -5.07 -2.11
CA ARG A 113 18.02 -5.18 -1.52
C ARG A 113 18.26 -4.20 -0.38
N ILE A 114 17.90 -2.92 -0.55
CA ILE A 114 18.15 -1.91 0.49
C ILE A 114 17.22 -2.10 1.68
N CYS A 115 15.95 -2.43 1.43
CA CYS A 115 14.96 -2.65 2.48
C CYS A 115 15.26 -3.92 3.27
N ARG A 116 15.78 -4.96 2.60
CA ARG A 116 16.23 -6.20 3.23
C ARG A 116 17.43 -5.94 4.13
N GLN A 117 18.43 -5.23 3.63
CA GLN A 117 19.58 -4.83 4.43
C GLN A 117 19.15 -4.00 5.64
N ALA A 118 18.24 -3.04 5.47
CA ALA A 118 17.72 -2.23 6.58
C ALA A 118 16.99 -3.09 7.62
N HIS A 119 16.19 -4.07 7.18
CA HIS A 119 15.52 -5.03 8.05
C HIS A 119 16.52 -5.89 8.85
N GLU A 120 17.49 -6.48 8.18
CA GLU A 120 18.52 -7.34 8.78
C GLU A 120 19.41 -6.57 9.77
N THR A 121 19.63 -5.26 9.54
CA THR A 121 20.43 -4.39 10.40
C THR A 121 19.62 -3.55 11.38
N GLN A 122 18.30 -3.80 11.48
CA GLN A 122 17.36 -3.08 12.35
C GLN A 122 17.40 -1.55 12.20
N LYS A 123 17.67 -1.06 11.00
CA LYS A 123 17.68 0.36 10.68
C LYS A 123 16.30 0.89 10.35
N SER A 124 16.10 2.18 10.62
CA SER A 124 14.93 2.88 10.11
C SER A 124 15.12 3.17 8.62
N ILE A 125 14.02 3.33 7.91
CA ILE A 125 14.02 3.76 6.51
C ILE A 125 13.10 4.98 6.35
N ARG A 126 13.49 5.88 5.46
CA ARG A 126 12.65 6.94 4.93
C ARG A 126 12.31 6.61 3.48
N VAL A 127 11.02 6.49 3.19
CA VAL A 127 10.47 6.24 1.87
C VAL A 127 9.96 7.55 1.31
N TYR A 128 10.34 7.85 0.07
CA TYR A 128 9.84 9.01 -0.68
C TYR A 128 8.88 8.50 -1.74
N VAL A 129 7.64 8.94 -1.66
CA VAL A 129 6.53 8.52 -2.53
C VAL A 129 6.38 9.53 -3.67
N ALA A 130 5.95 9.06 -4.84
CA ALA A 130 5.76 9.87 -6.04
C ALA A 130 4.76 11.03 -5.87
N ASP A 131 3.85 10.93 -4.89
CA ASP A 131 2.92 11.99 -4.51
C ASP A 131 3.55 13.07 -3.61
N GLY A 132 4.87 13.01 -3.37
CA GLY A 132 5.64 13.98 -2.60
C GLY A 132 5.73 13.70 -1.10
N ARG A 133 5.09 12.63 -0.60
CA ARG A 133 5.16 12.28 0.83
C ARG A 133 6.51 11.68 1.21
N GLU A 134 6.98 12.03 2.40
CA GLU A 134 8.10 11.38 3.09
C GLU A 134 7.58 10.57 4.28
N ILE A 135 7.93 9.28 4.33
CA ILE A 135 7.41 8.36 5.34
C ILE A 135 8.57 7.67 6.03
N GLU A 136 8.68 7.86 7.35
CA GLU A 136 9.71 7.24 8.18
C GLU A 136 9.16 6.09 9.00
N GLY A 137 9.91 4.98 9.05
CA GLY A 137 9.53 3.85 9.89
C GLY A 137 10.57 2.75 9.92
N VAL A 138 10.30 1.75 10.75
CA VAL A 138 11.18 0.58 10.88
C VAL A 138 10.69 -0.52 9.95
N SER A 139 11.57 -1.04 9.10
CA SER A 139 11.24 -2.13 8.18
C SER A 139 10.89 -3.42 8.94
N LEU A 140 9.73 -4.00 8.63
CA LEU A 140 9.23 -5.25 9.21
C LEU A 140 9.34 -6.44 8.25
N GLY A 141 9.69 -6.17 6.99
CA GLY A 141 9.72 -7.16 5.94
C GLY A 141 9.59 -6.49 4.58
N VAL A 142 10.10 -7.16 3.56
CA VAL A 142 10.12 -6.67 2.19
C VAL A 142 10.01 -7.85 1.22
N ASP A 143 9.37 -7.64 0.08
CA ASP A 143 9.52 -8.49 -1.09
C ASP A 143 9.72 -7.64 -2.37
N ALA A 144 9.60 -8.23 -3.55
CA ALA A 144 9.80 -7.56 -4.81
C ALA A 144 8.77 -6.45 -5.12
N CYS A 145 7.63 -6.37 -4.42
CA CYS A 145 6.58 -5.38 -4.74
C CYS A 145 6.42 -4.26 -3.71
N GLN A 146 6.83 -4.47 -2.47
CA GLN A 146 6.51 -3.60 -1.35
C GLN A 146 7.51 -3.71 -0.21
N VAL A 147 7.54 -2.66 0.61
CA VAL A 147 8.10 -2.73 1.96
C VAL A 147 6.98 -2.59 2.98
N THR A 148 7.01 -3.42 4.02
CA THR A 148 6.13 -3.28 5.18
C THR A 148 6.90 -2.59 6.29
N MET A 149 6.33 -1.54 6.87
CA MET A 149 6.95 -0.69 7.87
C MET A 149 6.09 -0.59 9.12
N ARG A 150 6.75 -0.37 10.26
CA ARG A 150 6.10 0.14 11.47
C ARG A 150 6.34 1.65 11.53
N ILE A 151 5.25 2.40 11.54
CA ILE A 151 5.24 3.86 11.76
C ILE A 151 4.86 4.10 13.23
N GLY A 152 5.73 4.76 13.99
CA GLY A 152 5.56 4.88 15.44
C GLY A 152 5.48 3.53 16.16
N GLU A 153 4.54 3.38 17.11
CA GLU A 153 4.43 2.14 17.90
C GLU A 153 3.48 1.10 17.30
N ARG A 154 2.37 1.54 16.68
CA ARG A 154 1.24 0.66 16.37
C ARG A 154 0.85 0.61 14.89
N VAL A 155 1.18 1.64 14.12
CA VAL A 155 0.76 1.72 12.72
C VAL A 155 1.62 0.80 11.88
N ARG A 156 0.96 -0.09 11.12
CA ARG A 156 1.60 -0.90 10.09
C ARG A 156 1.28 -0.25 8.75
N MET A 157 2.30 -0.06 7.93
CA MET A 157 2.16 0.52 6.60
C MET A 157 2.80 -0.38 5.55
N ILE A 158 2.14 -0.51 4.42
CA ILE A 158 2.67 -1.07 3.19
C ILE A 158 2.93 0.09 2.24
N ALA A 159 4.16 0.20 1.72
CA ALA A 159 4.49 1.11 0.64
C ALA A 159 4.83 0.30 -0.62
N LEU A 160 4.07 0.51 -1.69
CA LEU A 160 4.22 -0.21 -2.96
C LEU A 160 5.29 0.45 -3.83
N PHE A 161 6.27 -0.32 -4.27
CA PHE A 161 7.44 0.19 -4.98
C PHE A 161 7.12 0.87 -6.32
N ASP A 162 5.96 0.57 -6.89
CA ASP A 162 5.45 1.23 -8.10
C ASP A 162 5.36 2.75 -7.96
N TRP A 163 5.18 3.23 -6.73
CA TRP A 163 5.03 4.65 -6.44
C TRP A 163 6.09 5.17 -5.47
N VAL A 164 7.20 4.43 -5.30
CA VAL A 164 8.36 4.86 -4.53
C VAL A 164 9.43 5.40 -5.47
N GLU A 165 9.95 6.58 -5.16
CA GLU A 165 11.00 7.24 -5.94
C GLU A 165 12.41 6.92 -5.41
N ARG A 166 12.55 6.90 -4.08
CA ARG A 166 13.81 6.63 -3.38
C ARG A 166 13.57 6.14 -1.95
N ILE A 167 14.56 5.42 -1.43
CA ILE A 167 14.59 4.96 -0.02
C ILE A 167 15.95 5.29 0.62
N LEU A 168 15.90 5.77 1.86
CA LEU A 168 17.05 6.12 2.69
C LEU A 168 17.06 5.32 3.99
N PRO A 169 18.03 4.42 4.22
CA PRO A 169 18.23 3.79 5.53
C PRO A 169 19.04 4.70 6.45
N PHE A 170 18.66 4.77 7.74
CA PHE A 170 19.36 5.51 8.79
C PHE A 170 19.35 4.77 10.13
#